data_AF-K1ZIK6-F1
#
_entry.id   AF-K1ZIK6-F1
#
_cell.length_a   1.000
_cell.length_b   1.000
_cell.length_c   1.000
_cell.angle_alpha   90.00
_cell.angle_beta   90.00
_cell.angle_gamma   90.00
#
_symmetry.space_group_name_H-M   'P 1'
#
loop_
_entity.id
_entity.type
_entity.pdbx_description
1 polymer ?
#
loop_
_entity_poly.entity_id
_entity_poly.type
_entity_poly.pdbx_seq_one_letter_code
_entity_poly.pdbx_strand_id
1 'polypeptide(L)'
;MTEDLHEIILDYQNMPEIDQSTIDKTIYEISEILEEAASSTHEKVGQIIFLNIFEQDFQAAEEINNPKSTNSKAKLFLILENQITEQSKDKNLPKKTWLYNSVNLMLDKKHIENTPVKELYSNMNVSKRIELLRVKNIQDKIDLINKYSNKNSSVRDLRAEIGKETTTKSNGLLTYIKDPTKITNVDDIKLVGGKKKEVAIQLGKDAVESLTKEIQLKQKGLDNLSKLISRLEEYNPAPGRKKTS
;
A
#
# COMPACT_ATOMS: atom_id res chain seq x y z
N MET A 1 23.60 16.22 -10.08
CA MET A 1 23.37 14.82 -10.52
C MET A 1 24.51 13.86 -10.15
N THR A 2 25.46 14.26 -9.29
CA THR A 2 26.61 13.43 -8.86
C THR A 2 26.59 13.09 -7.37
N GLU A 3 25.69 13.69 -6.57
CA GLU A 3 25.59 13.46 -5.13
C GLU A 3 24.93 12.12 -4.78
N ASP A 4 24.00 11.61 -5.60
CA ASP A 4 23.29 10.33 -5.36
C ASP A 4 24.21 9.10 -5.43
N LEU A 5 25.24 9.11 -6.28
CA LEU A 5 26.16 7.96 -6.38
C LEU A 5 27.15 7.89 -5.21
N HIS A 6 27.51 9.02 -4.62
CA HIS A 6 28.45 9.06 -3.51
C HIS A 6 27.81 8.60 -2.20
N GLU A 7 26.54 8.93 -1.96
CA GLU A 7 25.77 8.37 -0.84
C GLU A 7 25.57 6.86 -0.99
N ILE A 8 25.27 6.36 -2.19
CA ILE A 8 25.16 4.91 -2.44
C ILE A 8 26.49 4.20 -2.14
N ILE A 9 27.63 4.77 -2.56
CA ILE A 9 28.97 4.17 -2.36
C ILE A 9 29.40 4.21 -0.89
N LEU A 10 29.09 5.28 -0.15
CA LEU A 10 29.42 5.39 1.28
C LEU A 10 28.61 4.40 2.14
N ASP A 11 27.39 4.05 1.71
CA ASP A 11 26.55 3.07 2.40
C ASP A 11 27.03 1.61 2.21
N TYR A 12 27.91 1.35 1.22
CA TYR A 12 28.57 0.05 1.03
C TYR A 12 29.73 -0.18 2.02
N GLN A 13 30.40 0.87 2.49
CA GLN A 13 31.58 0.73 3.36
C GLN A 13 31.23 0.33 4.81
N ASN A 14 29.97 0.46 5.20
CA ASN A 14 29.44 0.04 6.50
C ASN A 14 28.50 -1.18 6.40
N MET A 15 28.51 -1.91 5.28
CA MET A 15 27.76 -3.16 5.21
C MET A 15 28.40 -4.19 6.15
N PRO A 16 27.58 -5.00 6.88
CA PRO A 16 28.11 -6.18 7.54
C PRO A 16 28.90 -7.00 6.52
N GLU A 17 29.98 -7.65 6.97
CA GLU A 17 30.81 -8.53 6.14
C GLU A 17 29.90 -9.37 5.25
N ILE A 18 29.96 -9.10 3.93
CA ILE A 18 29.06 -9.73 2.97
C ILE A 18 29.37 -11.22 3.00
N ASP A 19 28.42 -12.02 3.48
CA ASP A 19 28.55 -13.47 3.45
C ASP A 19 28.39 -13.97 2.01
N GLN A 20 29.45 -13.82 1.22
CA GLN A 20 29.51 -14.26 -0.16
C GLN A 20 29.26 -15.78 -0.27
N SER A 21 29.61 -16.55 0.76
CA SER A 21 29.36 -17.99 0.79
C SER A 21 27.85 -18.31 0.78
N THR A 22 27.05 -17.53 1.53
CA THR A 22 25.58 -17.64 1.51
C THR A 22 24.99 -17.26 0.16
N ILE A 23 25.55 -16.23 -0.50
CA ILE A 23 25.12 -15.82 -1.84
C ILE A 23 25.42 -16.92 -2.87
N ASP A 24 26.67 -17.41 -2.92
CA ASP A 24 27.10 -18.42 -3.87
C ASP A 24 26.31 -19.72 -3.72
N LYS A 25 26.12 -20.16 -2.47
CA LYS A 25 25.27 -21.32 -2.15
C LYS A 25 23.85 -21.12 -2.65
N THR A 26 23.26 -19.94 -2.43
CA THR A 26 21.89 -19.63 -2.87
C THR A 26 21.77 -19.63 -4.39
N ILE A 27 22.76 -19.08 -5.12
CA ILE A 27 22.79 -19.11 -6.59
C ILE A 27 22.88 -20.54 -7.12
N TYR A 28 23.72 -21.37 -6.49
CA TYR A 28 23.85 -22.78 -6.83
C TYR A 28 22.52 -23.52 -6.67
N GLU A 29 21.88 -23.41 -5.50
CA GLU A 29 20.59 -24.09 -5.24
C GLU A 29 19.46 -23.60 -6.17
N ILE A 30 19.44 -22.31 -6.53
CA ILE A 30 18.50 -21.78 -7.53
C ILE A 30 18.74 -22.41 -8.91
N SER A 31 20.00 -22.58 -9.30
CA SER A 31 20.37 -23.15 -10.60
C SER A 31 19.88 -24.60 -10.71
N GLU A 32 20.12 -25.41 -9.67
CA GLU A 32 19.64 -26.80 -9.59
C GLU A 32 18.11 -26.88 -9.76
N ILE A 33 17.35 -26.02 -9.07
CA ILE A 33 15.87 -26.00 -9.20
C ILE A 33 15.42 -25.67 -10.63
N LEU A 34 16.15 -24.81 -11.33
CA LEU A 34 15.79 -24.37 -12.68
C LEU A 34 16.04 -25.47 -13.71
N GLU A 35 17.01 -26.35 -13.47
CA GLU A 35 17.27 -27.52 -14.31
C GLU A 35 16.19 -28.60 -14.18
N GLU A 36 15.52 -28.70 -13.01
CA GLU A 36 14.47 -29.70 -12.75
C GLU A 36 13.14 -29.49 -13.52
N ALA A 37 12.96 -28.38 -14.25
CA ALA A 37 11.78 -28.05 -15.08
C ALA A 37 10.39 -28.24 -14.38
N ALA A 38 10.31 -28.03 -13.06
CA ALA A 38 9.10 -28.27 -12.29
C ALA A 38 8.07 -27.11 -12.38
N SER A 39 6.77 -27.41 -12.28
CA SER A 39 5.72 -26.37 -12.25
C SER A 39 5.75 -25.48 -10.99
N SER A 40 6.53 -25.86 -9.96
CA SER A 40 6.63 -25.18 -8.67
C SER A 40 7.93 -24.37 -8.49
N THR A 41 8.70 -24.13 -9.56
CA THR A 41 10.03 -23.48 -9.49
C THR A 41 10.01 -22.13 -8.76
N HIS A 42 9.00 -21.28 -8.99
CA HIS A 42 8.87 -20.00 -8.27
C HIS A 42 8.76 -20.17 -6.76
N GLU A 43 7.96 -21.14 -6.30
CA GLU A 43 7.77 -21.37 -4.86
C GLU A 43 9.04 -21.92 -4.22
N LYS A 44 9.70 -22.89 -4.88
CA LYS A 44 10.95 -23.46 -4.39
C LYS A 44 12.03 -22.38 -4.29
N VAL A 45 12.22 -21.56 -5.32
CA VAL A 45 13.21 -20.48 -5.28
C VAL A 45 12.87 -19.43 -4.22
N GLY A 46 11.59 -19.03 -4.11
CA GLY A 46 11.14 -18.11 -3.06
C GLY A 46 11.44 -18.65 -1.66
N GLN A 47 11.24 -19.95 -1.44
CA GLN A 47 11.55 -20.62 -0.18
C GLN A 47 13.05 -20.66 0.10
N ILE A 48 13.89 -21.00 -0.88
CA ILE A 48 15.35 -21.02 -0.71
C ILE A 48 15.89 -19.64 -0.35
N ILE A 49 15.45 -18.60 -1.07
CA ILE A 49 15.84 -17.23 -0.76
C ILE A 49 15.38 -16.84 0.65
N PHE A 50 14.14 -17.19 1.02
CA PHE A 50 13.61 -16.91 2.35
C PHE A 50 14.40 -17.61 3.48
N LEU A 51 14.88 -18.83 3.24
CA LEU A 51 15.66 -19.58 4.21
C LEU A 51 17.11 -19.08 4.29
N ASN A 52 17.79 -18.91 3.16
CA ASN A 52 19.22 -18.63 3.13
C ASN A 52 19.53 -17.14 3.31
N ILE A 53 18.74 -16.24 2.71
CA ILE A 53 19.00 -14.79 2.75
C ILE A 53 18.30 -14.13 3.92
N PHE A 54 17.04 -14.51 4.15
CA PHE A 54 16.23 -13.88 5.18
C PHE A 54 16.24 -14.65 6.51
N GLU A 55 16.73 -15.90 6.55
CA GLU A 55 16.74 -16.75 7.74
C GLU A 55 15.36 -16.85 8.40
N GLN A 56 14.31 -16.94 7.59
CA GLN A 56 12.91 -16.92 8.02
C GLN A 56 12.43 -15.60 8.66
N ASP A 57 13.20 -14.52 8.53
CA ASP A 57 12.78 -13.18 8.94
C ASP A 57 11.77 -12.60 7.95
N PHE A 58 10.50 -12.75 8.31
CA PHE A 58 9.38 -12.30 7.51
C PHE A 58 9.35 -10.78 7.31
N GLN A 59 9.69 -10.01 8.34
CA GLN A 59 9.67 -8.55 8.27
C GLN A 59 10.77 -8.05 7.34
N ALA A 60 11.98 -8.60 7.44
CA ALA A 60 13.07 -8.27 6.54
C ALA A 60 12.73 -8.58 5.07
N ALA A 61 12.05 -9.71 4.83
CA ALA A 61 11.65 -10.10 3.48
C ALA A 61 10.53 -9.23 2.88
N GLU A 62 9.64 -8.64 3.69
CA GLU A 62 8.66 -7.65 3.20
C GLU A 62 9.31 -6.37 2.67
N GLU A 63 10.52 -6.06 3.15
CA GLU A 63 11.26 -4.86 2.77
C GLU A 63 11.95 -4.94 1.40
N ILE A 64 11.93 -6.08 0.70
CA ILE A 64 12.61 -6.23 -0.60
C ILE A 64 12.16 -5.22 -1.66
N ASN A 65 10.91 -4.75 -1.56
CA ASN A 65 10.34 -3.78 -2.50
C ASN A 65 10.64 -2.33 -2.09
N ASN A 66 11.34 -2.11 -0.97
CA ASN A 66 11.73 -0.80 -0.48
C ASN A 66 13.21 -0.52 -0.84
N PRO A 67 13.48 0.30 -1.87
CA PRO A 67 14.85 0.60 -2.29
C PRO A 67 15.65 1.41 -1.24
N LYS A 68 14.97 1.95 -0.22
CA LYS A 68 15.58 2.69 0.89
C LYS A 68 15.67 1.85 2.17
N SER A 69 15.46 0.54 2.09
CA SER A 69 15.59 -0.32 3.26
C SER A 69 17.04 -0.27 3.78
N THR A 70 17.18 -0.02 5.08
CA THR A 70 18.45 -0.13 5.80
C THR A 70 18.68 -1.54 6.35
N ASN A 71 17.72 -2.45 6.15
CA ASN A 71 17.80 -3.83 6.61
C ASN A 71 18.92 -4.57 5.86
N SER A 72 19.86 -5.14 6.62
CA SER A 72 21.01 -5.85 6.05
C SER A 72 20.62 -7.04 5.18
N LYS A 73 19.55 -7.77 5.51
CA LYS A 73 19.06 -8.92 4.74
C LYS A 73 18.40 -8.49 3.43
N ALA A 74 17.66 -7.37 3.45
CA ALA A 74 17.14 -6.78 2.21
C ALA A 74 18.27 -6.30 1.29
N LYS A 75 19.34 -5.72 1.86
CA LYS A 75 20.57 -5.40 1.11
C LYS A 75 21.26 -6.66 0.57
N LEU A 76 21.32 -7.74 1.34
CA LEU A 76 21.89 -9.03 0.89
C LEU A 76 21.10 -9.61 -0.30
N PHE A 77 19.77 -9.51 -0.28
CA PHE A 77 18.94 -9.89 -1.43
C PHE A 77 19.23 -9.05 -2.68
N LEU A 78 19.51 -7.74 -2.54
CA LEU A 78 19.92 -6.90 -3.67
C LEU A 78 21.26 -7.36 -4.26
N ILE A 79 22.21 -7.77 -3.42
CA ILE A 79 23.49 -8.34 -3.89
C ILE A 79 23.23 -9.63 -4.68
N LEU A 80 22.43 -10.55 -4.14
CA LEU A 80 22.03 -11.78 -4.83
C LEU A 80 21.39 -11.46 -6.20
N GLU A 81 20.45 -10.53 -6.24
CA GLU A 81 19.74 -10.15 -7.46
C GLU A 81 20.67 -9.56 -8.52
N ASN A 82 21.61 -8.70 -8.12
CA ASN A 82 22.61 -8.13 -9.02
C ASN A 82 23.51 -9.23 -9.60
N GLN A 83 24.03 -10.14 -8.76
CA GLN A 83 24.90 -11.23 -9.22
C GLN A 83 24.16 -12.20 -10.16
N ILE A 84 22.91 -12.56 -9.86
CA ILE A 84 22.09 -13.38 -10.75
C ILE A 84 21.84 -12.65 -12.07
N THR A 85 21.49 -11.37 -12.02
CA THR A 85 21.23 -10.56 -13.23
C THR A 85 22.48 -10.45 -14.11
N GLU A 86 23.66 -10.26 -13.52
CA GLU A 86 24.94 -10.23 -14.24
C GLU A 86 25.27 -11.58 -14.90
N GLN A 87 25.09 -12.68 -14.17
CA GLN A 87 25.36 -14.04 -14.67
C GLN A 87 24.30 -14.56 -15.67
N SER A 88 23.09 -14.01 -15.66
CA SER A 88 21.98 -14.43 -16.52
C SER A 88 22.19 -14.18 -18.02
N LYS A 89 23.23 -13.44 -18.39
CA LYS A 89 23.61 -13.24 -19.80
C LYS A 89 24.17 -14.52 -20.44
N ASP A 90 24.79 -15.37 -19.63
CA ASP A 90 25.50 -16.57 -20.10
C ASP A 90 24.94 -17.88 -19.52
N LYS A 91 24.01 -17.80 -18.56
CA LYS A 91 23.39 -18.95 -17.86
C LYS A 91 21.87 -18.87 -17.91
N ASN A 92 21.19 -20.02 -17.79
CA ASN A 92 19.72 -20.11 -17.67
C ASN A 92 19.21 -19.67 -16.28
N LEU A 93 19.61 -18.48 -15.86
CA LEU A 93 19.26 -17.89 -14.57
C LEU A 93 18.05 -16.95 -14.68
N PRO A 94 17.30 -16.75 -13.58
CA PRO A 94 16.05 -16.01 -13.61
C PRO A 94 16.30 -14.50 -13.66
N LYS A 95 15.40 -13.77 -14.33
CA LYS A 95 15.44 -12.30 -14.37
C LYS A 95 15.05 -11.71 -13.02
N LYS A 96 15.48 -10.47 -12.75
CA LYS A 96 15.07 -9.65 -11.59
C LYS A 96 13.61 -9.81 -11.20
N THR A 97 12.66 -9.48 -12.09
CA THR A 97 11.22 -9.54 -11.79
C THR A 97 10.77 -10.95 -11.34
N TRP A 98 11.39 -11.99 -11.88
CA TRP A 98 11.08 -13.38 -11.53
C TRP A 98 11.52 -13.70 -10.09
N LEU A 99 12.71 -13.24 -9.67
CA LEU A 99 13.20 -13.39 -8.30
C LEU A 99 12.28 -12.69 -7.29
N TYR A 100 11.94 -11.42 -7.57
CA TYR A 100 11.01 -10.65 -6.74
C TYR A 100 9.65 -11.34 -6.62
N ASN A 101 9.09 -11.83 -7.74
CA ASN A 101 7.83 -12.57 -7.71
C ASN A 101 7.94 -13.85 -6.87
N SER A 102 9.07 -14.55 -6.94
CA SER A 102 9.28 -15.78 -6.16
C SER A 102 9.28 -15.53 -4.66
N VAL A 103 10.00 -14.51 -4.18
CA VAL A 103 9.98 -14.14 -2.76
C VAL A 103 8.60 -13.63 -2.35
N ASN A 104 7.99 -12.75 -3.14
CA ASN A 104 6.65 -12.23 -2.84
C ASN A 104 5.58 -13.33 -2.82
N LEU A 105 5.66 -14.37 -3.66
CA LEU A 105 4.76 -15.53 -3.60
C LEU A 105 4.90 -16.31 -2.30
N MET A 106 6.12 -16.48 -1.80
CA MET A 106 6.38 -17.11 -0.51
C MET A 106 5.78 -16.29 0.63
N LEU A 107 5.96 -14.96 0.60
CA LEU A 107 5.35 -14.06 1.58
C LEU A 107 3.82 -14.10 1.51
N ASP A 108 3.26 -14.07 0.31
CA ASP A 108 1.81 -14.09 0.13
C ASP A 108 1.20 -15.41 0.61
N LYS A 109 1.88 -16.54 0.38
CA LYS A 109 1.48 -17.85 0.92
C LYS A 109 1.41 -17.82 2.45
N LYS A 110 2.38 -17.19 3.11
CA LYS A 110 2.40 -17.00 4.57
C LYS A 110 1.28 -16.10 5.07
N HIS A 111 1.00 -14.98 4.40
CA HIS A 111 -0.13 -14.11 4.74
C HIS A 111 -1.47 -14.83 4.62
N ILE A 112 -1.62 -15.67 3.61
CA ILE A 112 -2.87 -16.38 3.29
C ILE A 112 -3.04 -17.65 4.13
N GLU A 113 -1.96 -18.19 4.72
CA GLU A 113 -1.95 -19.47 5.45
C GLU A 113 -2.99 -19.55 6.57
N ASN A 114 -3.35 -18.43 7.18
CA ASN A 114 -4.33 -18.36 8.27
C ASN A 114 -5.71 -17.83 7.82
N THR A 115 -5.99 -17.87 6.52
CA THR A 115 -7.25 -17.38 5.94
C THR A 115 -8.13 -18.53 5.43
N PRO A 116 -9.45 -18.32 5.28
CA PRO A 116 -10.35 -19.34 4.74
C PRO A 116 -10.03 -19.78 3.31
N VAL A 117 -9.24 -19.00 2.57
CA VAL A 117 -8.93 -19.24 1.15
C VAL A 117 -7.57 -19.90 0.92
N LYS A 118 -6.88 -20.37 1.97
CA LYS A 118 -5.57 -21.05 1.87
C LYS A 118 -5.53 -22.12 0.78
N GLU A 119 -6.49 -23.04 0.81
CA GLU A 119 -6.53 -24.15 -0.14
C GLU A 119 -6.87 -23.68 -1.56
N LEU A 120 -7.77 -22.71 -1.69
CA LEU A 120 -8.09 -22.12 -2.99
C LEU A 120 -6.85 -21.45 -3.60
N TYR A 121 -6.12 -20.66 -2.80
CA TYR A 121 -4.89 -20.01 -3.24
C TYR A 121 -3.83 -21.02 -3.66
N SER A 122 -3.53 -22.03 -2.83
CA SER A 122 -2.55 -23.08 -3.15
C SER A 122 -2.86 -23.82 -4.46
N ASN A 123 -4.16 -24.02 -4.76
CA ASN A 123 -4.61 -24.71 -5.98
C ASN A 123 -4.67 -23.79 -7.22
N MET A 124 -4.45 -22.48 -7.09
CA MET A 124 -4.42 -21.56 -8.22
C MET A 124 -3.12 -21.69 -9.02
N ASN A 125 -3.24 -21.58 -10.34
CA ASN A 125 -2.08 -21.49 -11.24
C ASN A 125 -1.16 -20.33 -10.81
N VAL A 126 0.15 -20.57 -10.83
CA VAL A 126 1.20 -19.63 -10.43
C VAL A 126 1.02 -18.26 -11.10
N SER A 127 0.65 -18.19 -12.38
CA SER A 127 0.42 -16.92 -13.07
C SER A 127 -0.73 -16.10 -12.46
N LYS A 128 -1.80 -16.73 -11.97
CA LYS A 128 -2.87 -16.00 -11.27
C LYS A 128 -2.38 -15.49 -9.92
N ARG A 129 -1.61 -16.31 -9.19
CA ARG A 129 -1.02 -15.89 -7.91
C ARG A 129 -0.04 -14.73 -8.07
N ILE A 130 0.75 -14.72 -9.15
CA ILE A 130 1.61 -13.59 -9.52
C ILE A 130 0.78 -12.32 -9.75
N GLU A 131 -0.37 -12.39 -10.42
CA GLU A 131 -1.25 -11.22 -10.56
C GLU A 131 -1.78 -10.72 -9.21
N LEU A 132 -2.13 -11.63 -8.30
CA LEU A 132 -2.61 -11.30 -6.96
C LEU A 132 -1.56 -10.57 -6.10
N LEU A 133 -0.26 -10.69 -6.40
CA LEU A 133 0.80 -9.93 -5.72
C LEU A 133 0.59 -8.41 -5.81
N ARG A 134 -0.15 -7.95 -6.82
CA ARG A 134 -0.46 -6.52 -7.03
C ARG A 134 -1.51 -6.00 -6.04
N VAL A 135 -2.24 -6.89 -5.36
CA VAL A 135 -3.32 -6.56 -4.43
C VAL A 135 -2.73 -6.50 -3.02
N LYS A 136 -2.60 -5.30 -2.46
CA LYS A 136 -1.95 -5.10 -1.15
C LYS A 136 -2.88 -5.35 0.03
N ASN A 137 -4.17 -5.11 -0.13
CA ASN A 137 -5.15 -5.35 0.94
C ASN A 137 -5.51 -6.84 0.96
N ILE A 138 -5.37 -7.48 2.12
CA ILE A 138 -5.61 -8.92 2.25
C ILE A 138 -7.09 -9.29 2.02
N GLN A 139 -8.04 -8.43 2.41
CA GLN A 139 -9.46 -8.70 2.21
C GLN A 139 -9.84 -8.62 0.72
N ASP A 140 -9.41 -7.56 0.02
CA ASP A 140 -9.59 -7.45 -1.43
C ASP A 140 -9.00 -8.68 -2.15
N LYS A 141 -7.83 -9.15 -1.69
CA LYS A 141 -7.18 -10.35 -2.22
C LYS A 141 -8.00 -11.62 -1.97
N ILE A 142 -8.53 -11.80 -0.76
CA ILE A 142 -9.41 -12.92 -0.40
C ILE A 142 -10.65 -12.95 -1.31
N ASP A 143 -11.28 -11.79 -1.54
CA ASP A 143 -12.47 -11.67 -2.38
C ASP A 143 -12.16 -12.04 -3.84
N LEU A 144 -11.00 -11.58 -4.36
CA LEU A 144 -10.52 -11.95 -5.69
C LEU A 144 -10.16 -13.45 -5.79
N ILE A 145 -9.56 -14.05 -4.76
CA ILE A 145 -9.28 -15.49 -4.75
C ILE A 145 -10.58 -16.28 -4.81
N ASN A 146 -11.58 -15.95 -3.98
CA ASN A 146 -12.89 -16.60 -4.01
C ASN A 146 -13.54 -16.51 -5.38
N LYS A 147 -13.50 -15.32 -6.00
CA LYS A 147 -14.11 -15.06 -7.30
C LYS A 147 -13.39 -15.75 -8.47
N TYR A 148 -12.06 -15.85 -8.43
CA TYR A 148 -11.23 -16.29 -9.58
C TYR A 148 -10.48 -17.61 -9.39
N SER A 149 -10.70 -18.32 -8.27
CA SER A 149 -10.14 -19.66 -8.00
C SER A 149 -10.61 -20.72 -9.00
N ASN A 150 -11.78 -20.54 -9.60
CA ASN A 150 -12.34 -21.46 -10.59
C ASN A 150 -11.46 -21.58 -11.85
N LYS A 151 -11.38 -22.81 -12.39
CA LYS A 151 -10.56 -23.16 -13.58
C LYS A 151 -10.94 -22.40 -14.85
N ASN A 152 -12.19 -21.96 -14.98
CA ASN A 152 -12.68 -21.28 -16.19
C ASN A 152 -12.32 -19.79 -16.25
N SER A 153 -11.93 -19.19 -15.14
CA SER A 153 -11.52 -17.78 -15.08
C SER A 153 -10.10 -17.63 -15.62
N SER A 154 -9.87 -16.77 -16.61
CA SER A 154 -8.53 -16.57 -17.17
C SER A 154 -7.68 -15.61 -16.31
N VAL A 155 -6.36 -15.65 -16.49
CA VAL A 155 -5.45 -14.64 -15.90
C VAL A 155 -5.81 -13.24 -16.40
N ARG A 156 -6.29 -13.12 -17.65
CA ARG A 156 -6.72 -11.85 -18.26
C ARG A 156 -7.92 -11.26 -17.52
N ASP A 157 -8.89 -12.09 -17.14
CA ASP A 157 -10.09 -11.63 -16.43
C ASP A 157 -9.74 -11.11 -15.04
N LEU A 158 -8.90 -11.85 -14.31
CA LEU A 158 -8.37 -11.42 -13.01
C LEU A 158 -7.60 -10.10 -13.13
N ARG A 159 -6.71 -9.99 -14.12
CA ARG A 159 -5.93 -8.76 -14.36
C ARG A 159 -6.83 -7.57 -14.67
N ALA A 160 -7.88 -7.77 -15.46
CA ALA A 160 -8.84 -6.72 -15.79
C ALA A 160 -9.59 -6.24 -14.54
N GLU A 161 -9.97 -7.14 -13.65
CA GLU A 161 -10.67 -6.80 -12.41
C GLU A 161 -9.78 -6.03 -11.44
N ILE A 162 -8.54 -6.48 -11.23
CA ILE A 162 -7.53 -5.74 -10.44
C ILE A 162 -7.33 -4.33 -11.01
N GLY A 163 -7.29 -4.21 -12.35
CA GLY A 163 -7.19 -2.93 -13.05
C GLY A 163 -8.35 -1.97 -12.73
N LYS A 164 -9.59 -2.47 -12.73
CA LYS A 164 -10.77 -1.67 -12.36
C LYS A 164 -10.71 -1.22 -10.91
N GLU A 165 -10.41 -2.10 -9.98
CA GLU A 165 -10.30 -1.73 -8.56
C GLU A 165 -9.25 -0.63 -8.33
N THR A 166 -8.07 -0.75 -8.96
CA THR A 166 -7.02 0.26 -8.81
C THR A 166 -7.40 1.63 -9.39
N THR A 167 -8.16 1.65 -10.49
CA THR A 167 -8.54 2.89 -11.20
C THR A 167 -9.75 3.58 -10.55
N THR A 168 -10.72 2.81 -10.06
CA THR A 168 -11.87 3.34 -9.31
C THR A 168 -11.43 3.96 -7.98
N LYS A 169 -10.47 3.34 -7.29
CA LYS A 169 -9.90 3.82 -6.02
C LYS A 169 -9.05 5.10 -6.20
N SER A 170 -8.40 5.29 -7.35
CA SER A 170 -7.65 6.53 -7.66
C SER A 170 -8.53 7.69 -8.10
N ASN A 171 -9.61 7.42 -8.86
CA ASN A 171 -10.52 8.46 -9.34
C ASN A 171 -11.44 8.99 -8.25
N GLY A 172 -11.84 8.16 -7.26
CA GLY A 172 -12.59 8.62 -6.09
C GLY A 172 -11.89 9.78 -5.40
N LEU A 173 -10.60 9.62 -5.05
CA LEU A 173 -9.82 10.63 -4.32
C LEU A 173 -9.66 11.97 -5.06
N LEU A 174 -9.40 11.92 -6.37
CA LEU A 174 -9.28 13.12 -7.21
C LEU A 174 -10.62 13.85 -7.37
N THR A 175 -11.72 13.10 -7.34
CA THR A 175 -13.07 13.67 -7.35
C THR A 175 -13.41 14.26 -5.97
N TYR A 176 -12.97 13.65 -4.88
CA TYR A 176 -13.16 14.12 -3.49
C TYR A 176 -12.42 15.44 -3.20
N ILE A 177 -11.21 15.63 -3.75
CA ILE A 177 -10.45 16.88 -3.59
C ILE A 177 -11.12 18.04 -4.35
N LYS A 178 -11.81 17.75 -5.46
CA LYS A 178 -12.42 18.78 -6.31
C LYS A 178 -13.81 19.21 -5.85
N ASP A 179 -14.55 18.35 -5.14
CA ASP A 179 -15.90 18.68 -4.65
C ASP A 179 -16.26 17.91 -3.37
N PRO A 180 -16.02 18.50 -2.18
CA PRO A 180 -16.28 17.87 -0.88
C PRO A 180 -17.77 17.67 -0.57
N THR A 181 -18.68 18.31 -1.32
CA THR A 181 -20.12 18.34 -1.00
C THR A 181 -20.87 17.08 -1.44
N LYS A 182 -20.22 16.19 -2.21
CA LYS A 182 -20.82 14.95 -2.72
C LYS A 182 -20.76 13.77 -1.75
N ILE A 183 -20.27 13.98 -0.52
CA ILE A 183 -20.20 12.94 0.50
C ILE A 183 -21.60 12.75 1.10
N THR A 184 -22.26 11.66 0.71
CA THR A 184 -23.55 11.26 1.30
C THR A 184 -23.41 10.13 2.31
N ASN A 185 -22.30 9.39 2.31
CA ASN A 185 -22.05 8.32 3.28
C ASN A 185 -20.56 8.12 3.57
N VAL A 186 -20.21 7.85 4.83
CA VAL A 186 -18.83 7.68 5.31
C VAL A 186 -18.22 6.36 4.81
N ASP A 187 -19.07 5.39 4.47
CA ASP A 187 -18.66 4.08 3.97
C ASP A 187 -18.04 4.09 2.56
N ASP A 188 -18.24 5.17 1.78
CA ASP A 188 -17.61 5.36 0.46
C ASP A 188 -16.13 5.72 0.56
N ILE A 189 -15.65 6.07 1.77
CA ILE A 189 -14.24 6.34 2.07
C ILE A 189 -13.56 5.04 2.51
N LYS A 190 -13.57 4.02 1.64
CA LYS A 190 -12.66 2.88 1.79
C LYS A 190 -11.44 3.09 0.89
N LEU A 191 -10.26 2.91 1.50
CA LEU A 191 -8.88 3.21 1.07
C LEU A 191 -8.36 4.57 1.54
N VAL A 192 -7.22 4.64 2.25
CA VAL A 192 -5.91 4.10 1.86
C VAL A 192 -5.08 3.65 3.10
N GLY A 193 -4.10 2.77 2.93
CA GLY A 193 -3.22 2.25 3.99
C GLY A 193 -2.65 3.31 4.96
N GLY A 194 -2.32 2.87 6.19
CA GLY A 194 -2.15 3.64 7.43
C GLY A 194 -1.68 5.10 7.31
N LYS A 195 -0.55 5.36 6.62
CA LYS A 195 0.02 6.71 6.48
C LYS A 195 -0.86 7.70 5.71
N LYS A 196 -1.64 7.23 4.73
CA LYS A 196 -2.56 8.09 3.97
C LYS A 196 -3.88 8.33 4.70
N LYS A 197 -4.28 7.40 5.59
CA LYS A 197 -5.41 7.59 6.51
C LYS A 197 -5.11 8.69 7.53
N GLU A 198 -3.88 8.74 8.06
CA GLU A 198 -3.46 9.80 8.99
C GLU A 198 -3.48 11.18 8.33
N VAL A 199 -2.97 11.31 7.10
CA VAL A 199 -3.02 12.59 6.36
C VAL A 199 -4.47 13.01 6.07
N ALA A 200 -5.34 12.08 5.67
CA ALA A 200 -6.76 12.39 5.44
C ALA A 200 -7.50 12.78 6.73
N ILE A 201 -7.20 12.10 7.84
CA ILE A 201 -7.74 12.45 9.17
C ILE A 201 -7.25 13.84 9.58
N GLN A 202 -5.97 14.17 9.35
CA GLN A 202 -5.44 15.48 9.71
C GLN A 202 -6.07 16.59 8.88
N LEU A 203 -6.17 16.42 7.55
CA LEU A 203 -6.86 17.38 6.69
C LEU A 203 -8.33 17.55 7.07
N GLY A 204 -9.01 16.46 7.47
CA GLY A 204 -10.37 16.52 7.99
C GLY A 204 -10.47 17.31 9.30
N LYS A 205 -9.53 17.11 10.23
CA LYS A 205 -9.47 17.88 11.48
C LYS A 205 -9.23 19.36 11.23
N ASP A 206 -8.30 19.71 10.35
CA ASP A 206 -7.97 21.09 10.01
C ASP A 206 -9.17 21.81 9.37
N ALA A 207 -9.90 21.10 8.49
CA ALA A 207 -11.13 21.63 7.88
C ALA A 207 -12.25 21.84 8.91
N VAL A 208 -12.46 20.89 9.83
CA VAL A 208 -13.44 21.02 10.93
C VAL A 208 -13.07 22.19 11.85
N GLU A 209 -11.79 22.37 12.17
CA GLU A 209 -11.34 23.48 13.00
C GLU A 209 -11.57 24.84 12.31
N SER A 210 -11.27 24.93 11.01
CA SER A 210 -11.54 26.12 10.20
C SER A 210 -13.03 26.48 10.17
N LEU A 211 -13.90 25.50 9.90
CA LEU A 211 -15.36 25.70 9.90
C LEU A 211 -15.88 26.08 11.29
N THR A 212 -15.33 25.50 12.35
CA THR A 212 -15.73 25.83 13.74
C THR A 212 -15.40 27.28 14.07
N LYS A 213 -14.22 27.77 13.66
CA LYS A 213 -13.83 29.17 13.82
C LYS A 213 -14.77 30.11 13.05
N GLU A 214 -15.15 29.74 11.83
CA GLU A 214 -16.09 30.53 11.02
C GLU A 214 -17.48 30.61 11.67
N ILE A 215 -18.00 29.48 12.19
CA ILE A 215 -19.27 29.43 12.92
C ILE A 215 -19.23 30.32 14.15
N GLN A 216 -18.16 30.26 14.96
CA GLN A 216 -18.01 31.12 16.14
C GLN A 216 -18.00 32.61 15.81
N LEU A 217 -17.31 32.99 14.72
CA LEU A 217 -17.31 34.37 14.23
C LEU A 217 -18.72 34.84 13.83
N LYS A 218 -19.46 33.99 13.10
CA LYS A 218 -20.85 34.27 12.71
C LYS A 218 -21.78 34.37 13.92
N GLN A 219 -21.62 33.47 14.90
CA GLN A 219 -22.38 33.50 16.16
C GLN A 219 -22.16 34.82 16.92
N LYS A 220 -20.91 35.25 17.05
CA LYS A 220 -20.55 36.52 17.69
C LYS A 220 -21.14 37.72 16.94
N GLY A 221 -21.19 37.64 15.62
CA GLY A 221 -21.88 38.63 14.78
C GLY A 221 -23.37 38.72 15.08
N LEU A 222 -24.05 37.57 15.18
CA LEU A 222 -25.46 37.49 15.56
C LEU A 222 -25.72 38.05 16.96
N ASP A 223 -24.88 37.72 17.94
CA ASP A 223 -25.02 38.24 19.31
C ASP A 223 -24.90 39.77 19.36
N ASN A 224 -23.99 40.33 18.57
CA ASN A 224 -23.81 41.78 18.47
C ASN A 224 -25.02 42.46 17.81
N LEU A 225 -25.58 41.86 16.75
CA LEU A 225 -26.80 42.35 16.11
C LEU A 225 -27.99 42.29 17.07
N SER A 226 -28.13 41.19 17.82
CA SER A 226 -29.18 41.04 18.84
C SER A 226 -29.11 42.14 19.90
N LYS A 227 -27.90 42.40 20.44
CA LYS A 227 -27.68 43.51 21.40
C LYS A 227 -28.00 44.88 20.81
N LEU A 228 -27.73 45.09 19.52
CA LEU A 228 -28.05 46.36 18.85
C LEU A 228 -29.56 46.53 18.71
N ILE A 229 -30.29 45.47 18.35
CA ILE A 229 -31.76 45.48 18.26
C ILE A 229 -32.36 45.82 19.62
N SER A 230 -31.93 45.17 20.71
CA SER A 230 -32.43 45.47 22.06
C SER A 230 -32.21 46.93 22.45
N ARG A 231 -31.03 47.51 22.13
CA ARG A 231 -30.76 48.94 22.38
C ARG A 231 -31.65 49.87 21.56
N LEU A 232 -31.96 49.51 20.31
CA LEU A 232 -32.85 50.30 19.46
C LEU A 232 -34.31 50.23 19.93
N GLU A 233 -34.75 49.08 20.45
CA GLU A 233 -36.06 48.91 21.09
C GLU A 233 -36.19 49.73 22.38
N GLU A 234 -35.12 49.80 23.20
CA GLU A 234 -35.08 50.67 24.39
C GLU A 234 -35.14 52.17 24.04
N TYR A 235 -34.57 52.58 22.89
CA TYR A 235 -34.54 53.98 22.45
C TYR A 235 -35.82 54.45 21.76
N ASN A 236 -36.75 53.54 21.45
CA ASN A 236 -38.04 53.85 20.85
C ASN A 236 -39.19 53.47 21.80
N PRO A 237 -39.35 54.18 22.94
CA PRO A 237 -40.51 53.94 23.80
C PRO A 237 -41.75 54.23 22.96
N ALA A 238 -42.63 53.23 22.86
CA ALA A 238 -43.84 53.27 22.05
C ALA A 238 -44.53 54.65 22.14
N PRO A 239 -44.93 55.27 21.01
CA PRO A 239 -45.59 56.57 21.05
C PRO A 239 -46.81 56.47 21.97
N GLY A 240 -46.73 57.24 23.06
CA GLY A 240 -47.71 57.21 24.13
C GLY A 240 -49.13 57.30 23.56
N ARG A 241 -49.96 56.32 23.90
CA ARG A 241 -51.41 56.43 23.76
C ARG A 241 -51.84 57.71 24.48
N LYS A 242 -52.15 58.75 23.72
CA LYS A 242 -52.89 59.90 24.24
C LYS A 242 -54.21 59.35 24.79
N LYS A 243 -54.38 59.38 26.11
CA LYS A 243 -55.70 59.20 26.74
C LYS A 243 -56.56 60.37 26.27
N THR A 244 -57.50 60.09 25.38
CA THR A 244 -58.62 60.99 25.10
C THR A 244 -59.62 60.81 26.24
N SER A 245 -59.72 61.82 27.11
CA SER A 245 -60.87 62.04 27.99
C SER A 245 -62.06 62.55 27.18
#